data_AF-A0A7Y2E2K3-F1
#
_entry.id   AF-A0A7Y2E2K3-F1
#
_cell.length_a   1.000
_cell.length_b   1.000
_cell.length_c   1.000
_cell.angle_alpha   90.00
_cell.angle_beta   90.00
_cell.angle_gamma   90.00
#
_symmetry.space_group_name_H-M   'P 1'
#
loop_
_entity.id
_entity.type
_entity.pdbx_description
1 polymer ?
#
loop_
_entity_poly.entity_id
_entity_poly.type
_entity_poly.pdbx_seq_one_letter_code
_entity_poly.pdbx_strand_id
1 'polypeptide(L)'
;ATPNNTPNNARKSALAGEASPSEINAATGAIPLDELIHEHEAAGRALARIRELTDDFVPPEYACNTWKGLWAGLEQLEREMHRHIHLENNILFPAIG
;
A
#
# COMPACT_ATOMS: atom_id res chain seq x y z
N ALA A 1 -60.78 -30.14 12.30
CA ALA A 1 -59.84 -30.73 13.27
C ALA A 1 -58.56 -31.10 12.52
N THR A 2 -57.47 -30.47 12.97
CA THR A 2 -56.05 -30.54 12.57
C THR A 2 -55.38 -31.87 13.01
N PRO A 3 -54.04 -32.04 12.98
CA PRO A 3 -53.07 -31.99 11.87
C PRO A 3 -52.05 -33.17 11.96
N ASN A 4 -51.17 -33.36 10.96
CA ASN A 4 -49.71 -33.63 11.17
C ASN A 4 -49.02 -33.76 9.79
N ASN A 5 -48.17 -32.80 9.37
CA ASN A 5 -46.75 -32.60 9.74
C ASN A 5 -45.85 -33.59 8.96
N THR A 6 -45.00 -33.13 8.05
CA THR A 6 -43.61 -32.71 8.38
C THR A 6 -42.95 -32.05 7.15
N PRO A 7 -42.00 -31.12 7.33
CA PRO A 7 -41.51 -30.22 6.29
C PRO A 7 -40.44 -30.87 5.42
N ASN A 8 -40.46 -30.57 4.11
CA ASN A 8 -39.34 -30.89 3.23
C ASN A 8 -38.43 -29.66 3.10
N ASN A 9 -37.53 -29.47 4.06
CA ASN A 9 -36.41 -28.53 3.96
C ASN A 9 -35.05 -29.27 3.91
N ALA A 10 -34.95 -30.34 3.13
CA ALA A 10 -33.70 -31.10 3.02
C ALA A 10 -33.04 -30.91 1.64
N ARG A 11 -32.27 -29.82 1.49
CA ARG A 11 -31.00 -29.83 0.73
C ARG A 11 -29.98 -28.93 1.43
N LYS A 12 -29.38 -29.43 2.49
CA LYS A 12 -28.01 -29.06 2.86
C LYS A 12 -27.07 -29.84 1.92
N SER A 13 -26.33 -29.14 1.08
CA SER A 13 -25.15 -29.64 0.36
C SER A 13 -24.19 -28.45 0.27
N ALA A 14 -23.32 -28.31 1.26
CA ALA A 14 -21.94 -28.76 1.22
C ALA A 14 -21.01 -27.61 0.78
N LEU A 15 -20.40 -26.99 1.79
CA LEU A 15 -19.02 -26.46 1.80
C LEU A 15 -18.53 -25.81 0.50
N ALA A 16 -18.88 -24.54 0.29
CA ALA A 16 -17.89 -23.59 -0.18
C ALA A 16 -17.46 -22.84 1.08
N GLY A 17 -16.28 -23.15 1.63
CA GLY A 17 -15.67 -22.25 2.58
C GLY A 17 -15.50 -20.93 1.84
N GLU A 18 -16.14 -19.86 2.32
CA GLU A 18 -15.91 -18.54 1.77
C GLU A 18 -14.41 -18.28 1.91
N ALA A 19 -13.72 -18.14 0.78
CA ALA A 19 -12.30 -17.89 0.77
C ALA A 19 -12.04 -16.66 1.65
N SER A 20 -11.14 -16.79 2.60
CA SER A 20 -10.73 -15.70 3.47
C SER A 20 -10.23 -14.52 2.61
N PRO A 21 -10.30 -13.27 3.12
CA PRO A 21 -9.79 -12.12 2.38
C PRO A 21 -8.36 -12.32 1.88
N SER A 22 -7.52 -13.05 2.62
CA SER A 22 -6.16 -13.41 2.20
C SER A 22 -6.10 -14.38 1.02
N GLU A 23 -7.03 -15.34 0.92
CA GLU A 23 -7.11 -16.28 -0.19
C GLU A 23 -7.63 -15.61 -1.47
N ILE A 24 -8.55 -14.63 -1.32
CA ILE A 24 -9.02 -13.81 -2.45
C ILE A 24 -7.91 -12.87 -2.93
N ASN A 25 -7.17 -12.23 -2.03
CA ASN A 25 -6.06 -11.34 -2.38
C ASN A 25 -4.95 -12.08 -3.13
N ALA A 26 -4.58 -13.28 -2.66
CA ALA A 26 -3.58 -14.15 -3.31
C ALA A 26 -4.01 -14.60 -4.72
N ALA A 27 -5.30 -14.86 -4.95
CA ALA A 27 -5.83 -15.27 -6.24
C ALA A 27 -5.95 -14.13 -7.26
N THR A 28 -6.16 -12.89 -6.78
CA THR A 28 -6.38 -11.71 -7.63
C THR A 28 -5.09 -10.89 -7.86
N GLY A 29 -4.04 -11.15 -7.08
CA GLY A 29 -2.84 -10.30 -7.05
C GLY A 29 -3.09 -8.94 -6.38
N ALA A 30 -4.18 -8.81 -5.62
CA ALA A 30 -4.50 -7.59 -4.90
C ALA A 30 -3.63 -7.52 -3.64
N ILE A 31 -2.85 -6.43 -3.52
CA ILE A 31 -2.07 -6.16 -2.32
C ILE A 31 -3.03 -5.60 -1.25
N PRO A 32 -3.03 -6.15 -0.02
CA PRO A 32 -3.80 -5.58 1.08
C PRO A 32 -3.47 -4.11 1.32
N LEU A 33 -4.49 -3.29 1.61
CA LEU A 33 -4.31 -1.86 1.86
C LEU A 33 -3.31 -1.58 3.00
N ASP A 34 -3.36 -2.36 4.08
CA ASP A 34 -2.43 -2.22 5.20
C ASP A 34 -0.97 -2.51 4.80
N GLU A 35 -0.75 -3.43 3.85
CA GLU A 35 0.58 -3.75 3.33
C GLU A 35 1.13 -2.58 2.50
N LEU A 36 0.30 -1.96 1.64
CA LEU A 36 0.67 -0.75 0.91
C LEU A 36 1.03 0.41 1.86
N ILE A 37 0.26 0.60 2.93
CA ILE A 37 0.56 1.63 3.93
C ILE A 37 1.92 1.34 4.61
N HIS A 38 2.21 0.08 4.94
CA HIS A 38 3.51 -0.31 5.51
C HIS A 38 4.67 -0.08 4.52
N GLU A 39 4.46 -0.37 3.23
CA GLU A 39 5.43 -0.09 2.18
C GLU A 39 5.69 1.42 2.03
N HIS A 40 4.64 2.25 2.11
CA HIS A 40 4.78 3.70 2.11
C HIS A 40 5.60 4.22 3.30
N GLU A 41 5.37 3.70 4.50
CA GLU A 41 6.21 4.08 5.65
C GLU A 41 7.67 3.67 5.46
N ALA A 42 7.92 2.48 4.90
CA ALA A 42 9.27 2.01 4.62
C ALA A 42 9.97 2.90 3.59
N ALA A 43 9.26 3.29 2.52
CA ALA A 43 9.76 4.23 1.53
C ALA A 43 10.09 5.61 2.15
N GLY A 44 9.21 6.14 3.01
CA GLY A 44 9.44 7.39 3.73
C GLY A 44 10.69 7.33 4.62
N ARG A 45 10.88 6.24 5.37
CA ARG A 45 12.10 6.02 6.17
C ARG A 45 13.36 5.95 5.31
N ALA A 46 13.29 5.29 4.15
CA ALA A 46 14.42 5.21 3.23
C ALA A 46 14.81 6.58 2.68
N LEU A 47 13.82 7.40 2.28
CA LEU A 47 14.05 8.76 1.79
C LEU A 47 14.65 9.67 2.87
N ALA A 48 14.13 9.60 4.11
CA ALA A 48 14.70 10.33 5.23
C ALA A 48 16.18 9.95 5.46
N ARG A 49 16.50 8.65 5.37
CA ARG A 49 17.89 8.18 5.50
C ARG A 49 18.79 8.68 4.36
N ILE A 50 18.26 8.76 3.14
CA ILE A 50 18.97 9.36 2.00
C ILE A 50 19.27 10.83 2.32
N ARG A 51 18.26 11.62 2.71
CA ARG A 51 18.41 13.04 3.07
C ARG A 51 19.49 13.28 4.14
N GLU A 52 19.55 12.44 5.17
CA GLU A 52 20.62 12.51 6.18
C GLU A 52 22.02 12.26 5.58
N LEU A 53 22.15 11.23 4.74
CA LEU A 53 23.42 10.88 4.11
C LEU A 53 23.88 11.91 3.08
N THR A 54 22.96 12.70 2.54
CA THR A 54 23.24 13.73 1.54
C THR A 54 23.49 15.11 2.12
N ASP A 55 23.46 15.26 3.45
CA ASP A 55 23.48 16.55 4.14
C ASP A 55 22.39 17.49 3.59
N ASP A 56 21.13 17.04 3.66
CA ASP A 56 19.98 17.77 3.12
C ASP A 56 20.09 18.08 1.62
N PHE A 57 20.71 17.17 0.86
CA PHE A 57 21.01 17.33 -0.56
C PHE A 57 21.90 18.54 -0.87
N VAL A 58 22.67 19.03 0.10
CA VAL A 58 23.64 20.10 -0.11
C VAL A 58 24.91 19.52 -0.74
N PRO A 59 25.22 19.82 -2.01
CA PRO A 59 26.45 19.32 -2.62
C PRO A 59 27.66 20.10 -2.06
N PRO A 60 28.80 19.43 -1.81
CA PRO A 60 30.02 20.13 -1.42
C PRO A 60 30.51 21.04 -2.55
N GLU A 61 31.31 22.06 -2.21
CA GLU A 61 31.79 23.08 -3.17
C GLU A 61 32.50 22.46 -4.39
N TYR A 62 33.27 21.40 -4.17
CA TYR A 62 34.02 20.69 -5.19
C TYR A 62 33.19 19.68 -6.01
N ALA A 63 31.88 19.55 -5.76
CA ALA A 63 31.03 18.61 -6.48
C ALA A 63 30.97 18.96 -7.98
N CYS A 64 31.18 17.94 -8.82
CA CYS A 64 30.99 18.07 -10.26
C CYS A 64 29.50 18.18 -10.61
N ASN A 65 29.20 18.55 -11.86
CA ASN A 65 27.81 18.73 -12.32
C ASN A 65 26.97 17.44 -12.22
N THR A 66 27.57 16.27 -12.43
CA THR A 66 26.87 14.99 -12.30
C THR A 66 26.42 14.72 -10.87
N TRP A 67 27.26 15.01 -9.87
CA TRP A 67 26.89 14.86 -8.46
C TRP A 67 25.79 15.86 -8.09
N LYS A 68 25.94 17.13 -8.47
CA LYS A 68 24.90 18.16 -8.25
C LYS A 68 23.55 17.75 -8.87
N GLY A 69 23.59 17.18 -10.08
CA GLY A 69 22.41 16.64 -10.75
C GLY A 69 21.79 15.46 -9.98
N LEU A 70 22.60 14.56 -9.43
CA LEU A 70 22.13 13.45 -8.59
C LEU A 70 21.41 13.97 -7.33
N TRP A 71 21.97 14.94 -6.61
CA TRP A 71 21.31 15.53 -5.43
C TRP A 71 19.99 16.21 -5.77
N ALA A 72 19.95 17.00 -6.84
CA ALA A 72 18.71 17.62 -7.31
C ALA A 72 17.65 16.56 -7.69
N GLY A 73 18.06 15.46 -8.35
CA GLY A 73 17.17 14.37 -8.72
C GLY A 73 16.62 13.61 -7.51
N LEU A 74 17.45 13.34 -6.49
CA LEU A 74 16.99 12.68 -5.26
C LEU A 74 16.06 13.57 -4.44
N GLU A 75 16.35 14.87 -4.35
CA GLU A 75 15.45 15.82 -3.69
C GLU A 75 14.09 15.87 -4.41
N GLN A 76 14.09 15.84 -5.75
CA GLN A 76 12.86 15.75 -6.53
C GLN A 76 12.11 14.45 -6.28
N LEU A 77 12.81 13.31 -6.29
CA LEU A 77 12.22 12.01 -6.00
C LEU A 77 11.54 12.00 -4.62
N GLU A 78 12.21 12.53 -3.59
CA GLU A 78 11.64 12.62 -2.24
C GLU A 78 10.34 13.43 -2.22
N ARG A 79 10.33 14.63 -2.82
CA ARG A 79 9.13 15.47 -2.86
C ARG A 79 7.97 14.80 -3.59
N GLU A 80 8.23 14.20 -4.75
CA GLU A 80 7.19 13.54 -5.53
C GLU A 80 6.67 12.28 -4.82
N MET A 81 7.53 11.52 -4.15
CA MET A 81 7.11 10.36 -3.37
C MET A 81 6.26 10.76 -2.16
N HIS A 82 6.63 11.82 -1.44
CA HIS A 82 5.80 12.35 -0.36
C HIS A 82 4.43 12.79 -0.85
N ARG A 83 4.37 13.44 -2.03
CA ARG A 83 3.09 13.81 -2.65
C ARG A 83 2.27 12.58 -3.05
N HIS A 84 2.90 11.58 -3.67
CA HIS A 84 2.26 10.32 -4.05
C HIS A 84 1.64 9.62 -2.83
N ILE A 85 2.44 9.38 -1.78
CA ILE A 85 1.98 8.77 -0.52
C ILE A 85 0.85 9.60 0.11
N HIS A 86 0.95 10.93 0.08
CA HIS A 86 -0.11 11.78 0.63
C HIS A 86 -1.44 11.61 -0.12
N LEU A 87 -1.40 11.65 -1.45
CA LEU A 87 -2.59 11.47 -2.29
C LEU A 87 -3.21 10.09 -2.07
N GLU A 88 -2.39 9.05 -1.98
CA GLU A 88 -2.91 7.70 -1.77
C GLU A 88 -3.47 7.51 -0.37
N ASN A 89 -2.66 7.74 0.68
CA ASN A 89 -3.04 7.47 2.06
C ASN A 89 -4.18 8.37 2.56
N ASN A 90 -4.26 9.62 2.10
CA ASN A 90 -5.18 10.60 2.68
C ASN A 90 -6.35 10.96 1.77
N ILE A 91 -6.31 10.58 0.48
CA ILE A 91 -7.40 10.92 -0.45
C ILE A 91 -7.95 9.66 -1.11
N LEU A 92 -7.11 8.86 -1.76
CA LEU A 92 -7.58 7.70 -2.52
C LEU A 92 -8.07 6.58 -1.60
N PHE A 93 -7.23 6.12 -0.67
CA PHE A 93 -7.54 4.98 0.20
C PHE A 93 -8.78 5.22 1.07
N PRO A 94 -8.99 6.39 1.70
CA PRO A 94 -10.22 6.67 2.43
C PRO A 94 -11.49 6.71 1.55
N ALA A 95 -11.34 6.88 0.23
CA ALA A 95 -12.47 6.91 -0.70
C ALA A 95 -12.87 5.53 -1.23
N ILE A 96 -11.98 4.53 -1.14
CA ILE A 96 -12.19 3.18 -1.70
C ILE A 96 -12.19 2.06 -0.65
N GLY A 97 -11.65 2.30 0.54
CA GLY A 97 -11.69 1.39 1.70
C GLY A 97 -12.89 1.66 2.60
#